data_AF-A0A1Z4RW83-F1
#
_entry.id   AF-A0A1Z4RW83-F1
#
_cell.length_a   1.000
_cell.length_b   1.000
_cell.length_c   1.000
_cell.angle_alpha   90.00
_cell.angle_beta   90.00
_cell.angle_gamma   90.00
#
_symmetry.space_group_name_H-M   'P 1'
#
loop_
_entity.id
_entity.type
_entity.pdbx_description
1 polymer ?
#
loop_
_entity_poly.entity_id
_entity_poly.type
_entity_poly.pdbx_seq_one_letter_code
_entity_poly.pdbx_strand_id
1 'polypeptide(L)' 'MFNLSDRVRNQITADIGIVVGYGYYLANNNYSPTIKVRITSPTTTTSATVEDIFSNWCFYPKEDSKYASTLIHC' A
#
# COMPACT_ATOMS: atom_id res chain seq x y z
N MET A 1 -4.39 -4.16 -9.89
CA MET A 1 -2.93 -4.32 -9.69
C MET A 1 -2.35 -2.93 -9.48
N PHE A 2 -1.44 -2.75 -8.52
CA PHE A 2 -0.83 -1.44 -8.24
C PHE A 2 0.37 -1.21 -9.14
N ASN A 3 0.66 0.06 -9.43
CA ASN A 3 1.83 0.54 -10.13
C ASN A 3 2.83 1.16 -9.14
N LEU A 4 4.08 1.31 -9.58
CA LEU A 4 5.08 2.07 -8.83
C LEU A 4 4.59 3.51 -8.66
N SER A 5 4.83 4.09 -7.49
CA SER A 5 4.34 5.42 -7.09
C SER A 5 2.84 5.52 -6.79
N ASP A 6 2.07 4.43 -6.89
CA ASP A 6 0.69 4.42 -6.41
C ASP A 6 0.67 4.60 -4.89
N ARG A 7 -0.27 5.42 -4.42
CA ARG A 7 -0.53 5.62 -3.00
C ARG A 7 -1.55 4.57 -2.56
N VAL A 8 -1.21 3.82 -1.52
CA VAL A 8 -1.99 2.68 -1.04
C VAL A 8 -2.17 2.76 0.47
N ARG A 9 -3.25 2.15 0.96
CA ARG A 9 -3.54 1.98 2.39
C ARG A 9 -3.64 0.49 2.71
N ASN A 10 -2.99 0.07 3.77
CA ASN A 10 -3.13 -1.27 4.32
C ASN A 10 -4.49 -1.37 5.02
N GLN A 11 -5.29 -2.37 4.68
CA GLN A 11 -6.64 -2.58 5.20
C GLN A 11 -6.64 -3.11 6.65
N ILE A 12 -5.52 -3.70 7.10
CA ILE A 12 -5.37 -4.30 8.42
C ILE A 12 -4.71 -3.30 9.38
N THR A 13 -3.59 -2.68 8.99
CA THR A 13 -2.82 -1.78 9.86
C THR A 13 -3.19 -0.31 9.72
N ALA A 14 -4.00 0.05 8.71
CA ALA A 14 -4.31 1.41 8.31
C ALA A 14 -3.10 2.25 7.83
N ASP A 15 -1.91 1.64 7.68
CA ASP A 15 -0.72 2.32 7.19
C ASP A 15 -0.92 2.85 5.77
N ILE A 16 -0.45 4.07 5.51
CA ILE A 16 -0.49 4.70 4.19
C ILE A 16 0.94 4.82 3.67
N GLY A 17 1.15 4.44 2.42
CA GLY A 17 2.45 4.54 1.80
C GLY A 17 2.41 4.54 0.28
N ILE A 18 3.61 4.52 -0.30
CA ILE A 18 3.83 4.54 -1.74
C ILE A 18 4.42 3.21 -2.18
N VAL A 19 3.87 2.62 -3.25
CA VAL A 19 4.39 1.39 -3.84
C VAL A 19 5.76 1.66 -4.46
N VAL A 20 6.78 0.93 -4.01
CA VAL A 20 8.17 1.05 -4.45
C VAL A 20 8.74 -0.23 -5.08
N GLY A 21 7.97 -1.32 -5.08
CA GLY A 21 8.40 -2.57 -5.70
C GLY A 21 7.37 -3.69 -5.56
N TYR A 22 7.74 -4.84 -6.11
CA TYR A 22 6.93 -6.05 -6.11
C TYR A 22 7.77 -7.23 -5.62
N GLY A 23 7.10 -8.28 -5.19
CA GLY A 23 7.72 -9.52 -4.78
C GLY A 23 6.75 -10.69 -4.89
N TYR A 24 7.20 -11.83 -4.36
CA TYR A 24 6.40 -13.02 -4.24
C TYR A 24 6.71 -13.71 -2.91
N TYR A 25 5.66 -14.17 -2.26
CA TYR A 25 5.76 -15.03 -1.09
C TYR A 25 5.35 -16.45 -1.46
N LEU A 26 6.22 -17.42 -1.14
CA LEU A 26 5.96 -18.84 -1.35
C LEU A 26 5.61 -19.49 -0.02
N ALA A 27 4.38 -19.98 0.10
CA ALA A 27 3.95 -20.79 1.24
C ALA A 27 3.05 -21.92 0.76
N ASN A 28 3.23 -23.13 1.33
CA ASN A 28 2.44 -24.31 1.00
C ASN A 28 2.33 -24.57 -0.51
N ASN A 29 3.44 -24.38 -1.23
CA ASN A 29 3.52 -24.53 -2.70
C ASN A 29 2.62 -23.57 -3.50
N ASN A 30 2.13 -22.49 -2.87
CA ASN A 30 1.36 -21.44 -3.51
C ASN A 30 2.18 -20.14 -3.58
N TYR A 31 2.22 -19.53 -4.77
CA TYR A 31 2.89 -18.26 -5.01
C TYR A 31 1.88 -17.12 -4.86
N SER A 32 2.06 -16.29 -3.84
CA SER A 32 1.21 -15.12 -3.60
C SER A 32 1.98 -13.85 -3.96
N PRO A 33 1.46 -12.97 -4.84
CA PRO A 33 2.11 -11.71 -5.17
C PRO A 33 2.10 -10.77 -3.96
N THR A 34 3.27 -10.18 -3.69
CA THR A 34 3.45 -9.17 -2.64
C THR A 34 3.81 -7.82 -3.25
N ILE A 35 3.57 -6.75 -2.51
CA ILE A 35 4.03 -5.41 -2.86
C ILE A 35 4.95 -4.87 -1.77
N LYS A 36 5.92 -4.05 -2.18
CA LYS A 36 6.79 -3.29 -1.29
C LYS A 36 6.27 -1.87 -1.20
N VAL A 37 5.95 -1.43 0.01
CA VAL A 37 5.38 -0.11 0.27
C VAL A 37 6.30 0.66 1.19
N ARG A 38 6.69 1.87 0.78
CA ARG A 38 7.38 2.83 1.64
C ARG A 38 6.34 3.61 2.44
N ILE A 39 6.27 3.35 3.74
CA ILE A 39 5.43 4.04 4.70
C ILE A 39 6.20 5.25 5.22
N THR A 40 5.52 6.40 5.26
CA THR A 40 6.04 7.62 5.88
C THR A 40 5.22 7.92 7.12
N SER A 41 5.82 7.78 8.30
CA SER A 41 5.15 8.16 9.54
C SER A 41 5.10 9.68 9.64
N PRO A 42 3.94 10.29 9.96
CA PRO A 42 3.84 11.73 10.16
C PRO A 42 4.62 12.21 11.41
N THR A 43 4.91 11.30 12.33
CA THR A 43 5.57 11.59 13.62
C THR A 43 7.09 11.42 13.58
N THR A 44 7.64 10.78 12.56
CA THR A 44 9.08 10.48 12.49
C THR A 44 9.62 10.67 11.09
N THR A 45 10.79 11.32 10.95
CA THR A 45 11.49 11.52 9.67
C THR A 45 11.96 10.21 9.03
N THR A 46 11.84 9.09 9.73
CA THR A 46 12.17 7.75 9.25
C THR A 46 11.07 7.16 8.40
N SER A 47 11.39 6.82 7.16
CA SER A 47 10.55 5.99 6.29
C SER A 47 10.88 4.52 6.49
N ALA A 48 9.86 3.67 6.63
CA ALA A 48 10.01 2.22 6.64
C ALA A 48 9.56 1.64 5.30
N THR A 49 10.23 0.61 4.81
CA THR A 49 9.73 -0.17 3.67
C THR A 49 9.21 -1.49 4.20
N VAL A 50 7.95 -1.80 3.92
CA VAL A 50 7.30 -3.06 4.29
C VAL A 50 7.00 -3.85 3.03
N GLU A 51 7.02 -5.17 3.14
CA GLU A 51 6.55 -6.08 2.10
C GLU A 51 5.40 -6.90 2.64
N ASP A 52 4.28 -6.92 1.91
CA ASP A 52 3.07 -7.61 2.35
C ASP A 52 2.22 -8.06 1.13
N ILE A 53 1.28 -8.97 1.37
CA ILE A 53 0.41 -9.56 0.34
C ILE A 53 -0.41 -8.47 -0.34
N PHE A 54 -0.46 -8.48 -1.67
CA PHE A 54 -1.17 -7.48 -2.48
C PHE A 54 -2.62 -7.24 -2.02
N SER A 55 -3.35 -8.30 -1.64
CA SER A 55 -4.75 -8.22 -1.21
C SER A 55 -4.98 -7.45 0.08
N ASN A 56 -3.93 -7.23 0.88
CA ASN A 56 -4.03 -6.45 2.12
C ASN A 56 -4.06 -4.94 1.86
N TRP A 57 -3.88 -4.50 0.62
CA TRP A 57 -3.77 -3.10 0.25
C TRP A 57 -4.89 -2.67 -0.67
N CYS A 58 -5.27 -1.39 -0.58
CA CYS A 58 -6.22 -0.75 -1.47
C CYS A 58 -5.66 0.62 -1.94
N PHE A 59 -6.21 1.15 -3.04
CA PHE A 59 -5.85 2.48 -3.51
C PHE A 59 -6.23 3.55 -2.47
N TYR A 60 -5.31 4.49 -2.23
CA TYR A 60 -5.56 5.63 -1.37
C TYR A 60 -5.43 6.92 -2.19
N PRO A 61 -6.48 7.74 -2.31
CA PRO A 61 -6.46 8.90 -3.19
C PRO A 61 -5.38 9.93 -2.79
N LYS A 62 -4.84 10.62 -3.80
CA LYS A 62 -4.12 11.88 -3.60
C LYS A 62 -5.19 12.96 -3.37
N GLU A 63 -5.01 13.81 -2.36
CA GLU A 63 -6.02 14.79 -1.92
C GLU A 63 -6.30 15.92 -2.95
N ASP A 64 -5.68 15.88 -4.13
CA ASP A 64 -5.80 16.90 -5.18
C ASP A 64 -7.10 16.87 -6.00
N SER A 65 -8.16 16.20 -5.53
CA SER A 65 -9.45 16.26 -6.21
C SER A 65 -10.51 16.81 -5.27
N LYS A 66 -11.12 17.94 -5.66
CA LYS A 66 -12.28 18.59 -5.03
C LYS A 66 -13.54 17.71 -4.92
N TYR A 67 -13.39 16.39 -5.05
CA TYR A 67 -14.41 15.34 -5.06
C TYR A 67 -14.02 14.12 -4.20
N ALA A 68 -12.92 14.18 -3.44
CA ALA A 68 -12.38 13.02 -2.69
C ALA A 68 -13.25 12.51 -1.53
N SER A 69 -14.40 13.13 -1.25
CA SER A 69 -15.28 12.73 -0.14
C SER A 69 -16.25 11.58 -0.46
N THR A 70 -16.30 11.06 -1.69
CA THR A 70 -17.37 10.11 -2.06
C THR A 70 -16.95 8.64 -2.17
N LEU A 71 -15.66 8.29 -2.23
CA LEU A 71 -15.28 6.87 -2.44
C LEU A 71 -14.01 6.50 -1.67
N ILE A 72 -14.14 6.31 -0.36
CA ILE A 72 -13.16 5.53 0.42
C ILE A 72 -13.93 4.38 1.06
N HIS A 73 -14.15 3.32 0.28
CA HIS A 73 -14.46 2.00 0.82
C HIS A 73 -13.33 1.08 0.38
N CYS A 74 -12.33 0.99 1.25
CA CYS A 74 -11.76 -0.30 1.61
C CYS A 74 -12.54 -0.71 2.87
#